data_AF-A0A5C6LPY2-F1
#
_entry.id   AF-A0A5C6LPY2-F1
#
_cell.length_a   1.000
_cell.length_b   1.000
_cell.length_c   1.000
_cell.angle_alpha   90.00
_cell.angle_beta   90.00
_cell.angle_gamma   90.00
#
_symmetry.space_group_name_H-M   'P 1'
#
loop_
_entity.id
_entity.type
_entity.pdbx_description
1 polymer ?
#
loop_
_entity_poly.entity_id
_entity_poly.type
_entity_poly.pdbx_seq_one_letter_code
_entity_poly.pdbx_strand_id
1 'polypeptide(L)'
;MKALVNRLIWRFQTNGQDIIGYCMDGHIIDHQGKPLTVTAETQVTLWHPMKESVKTIREWRSFLSQHQVEQPFQQVDRAVYTPNSDELSDCYYSTRFASHVLNRLKFKHAITQRGWTLRQKAEHNWSYVPHITLADWDIRVNFFADTKEEDTVVTDLLNFYRQGEPLPLHEVPPVVFSEMIRDIGLFVTTAGTTELHKRP
;
A
#
# COMPACT_ATOMS: atom_id res chain seq x y z
N MET A 1 4.44 -5.56 -22.04
CA MET A 1 3.88 -4.30 -21.50
C MET A 1 2.37 -4.15 -21.76
N LYS A 2 1.85 -4.39 -22.98
CA LYS A 2 0.39 -4.32 -23.30
C LYS A 2 -0.52 -5.12 -22.36
N ALA A 3 -0.11 -6.31 -21.92
CA ALA A 3 -0.93 -7.17 -21.07
C ALA A 3 -1.16 -6.63 -19.64
N LEU A 4 -0.25 -5.80 -19.10
CA LEU A 4 -0.42 -5.22 -17.75
C LEU A 4 -1.42 -4.07 -17.77
N VAL A 5 -1.34 -3.21 -18.79
CA VAL A 5 -2.19 -2.01 -18.89
C VAL A 5 -3.64 -2.38 -19.17
N ASN A 6 -3.86 -3.42 -19.97
CA ASN A 6 -5.19 -3.82 -20.42
C ASN A 6 -5.95 -4.70 -19.41
N ARG A 7 -5.41 -4.97 -18.21
CA ARG A 7 -6.07 -5.78 -17.15
C ARG A 7 -6.33 -4.96 -15.88
N LEU A 8 -6.23 -3.65 -15.99
CA LEU A 8 -6.36 -2.70 -14.90
C LEU A 8 -7.48 -1.71 -15.19
N ILE A 9 -8.08 -1.23 -14.11
CA ILE A 9 -9.03 -0.12 -14.13
C ILE A 9 -8.23 1.18 -14.07
N TRP A 10 -8.64 2.17 -14.84
CA TRP A 10 -7.97 3.46 -14.94
C TRP A 10 -8.93 4.59 -14.62
N ARG A 11 -8.39 5.68 -14.10
CA ARG A 11 -9.12 6.93 -13.92
C ARG A 11 -8.64 7.92 -14.97
N PHE A 12 -9.60 8.44 -15.73
CA PHE A 12 -9.43 9.43 -16.78
C PHE A 12 -9.99 10.75 -16.28
N GLN A 13 -9.19 11.80 -16.32
CA GLN A 13 -9.59 13.13 -15.85
C GLN A 13 -9.53 14.12 -17.01
N THR A 14 -10.69 14.67 -17.37
CA THR A 14 -10.81 15.64 -18.48
C THR A 14 -11.60 16.85 -17.96
N ASN A 15 -11.03 18.05 -18.02
CA ASN A 15 -11.68 19.29 -17.56
C ASN A 15 -12.24 19.21 -16.12
N GLY A 16 -11.53 18.50 -15.23
CA GLY A 16 -11.94 18.31 -13.84
C GLY A 16 -13.06 17.27 -13.61
N GLN A 17 -13.50 16.58 -14.66
CA GLN A 17 -14.41 15.45 -14.53
C GLN A 17 -13.65 14.14 -14.54
N ASP A 18 -13.92 13.32 -13.52
CA ASP A 18 -13.32 11.99 -13.37
C ASP A 18 -14.24 10.94 -13.97
N ILE A 19 -13.69 10.12 -14.85
CA ILE A 19 -14.37 8.96 -15.43
C ILE A 19 -13.48 7.74 -15.21
N ILE A 20 -14.10 6.62 -14.85
CA ILE A 20 -13.40 5.37 -14.62
C ILE A 20 -13.59 4.50 -15.84
N GLY A 21 -12.51 3.91 -16.34
CA GLY A 21 -12.57 3.08 -17.55
C GLY A 21 -11.60 1.91 -17.55
N TYR A 22 -11.79 1.03 -18.52
CA TYR A 22 -10.99 -0.15 -18.77
C TYR A 22 -10.67 -0.24 -20.25
N CYS A 23 -9.45 -0.66 -20.58
CA CYS A 23 -9.00 -0.80 -21.97
C CYS A 23 -9.36 -2.19 -22.50
N MET A 24 -10.33 -2.27 -23.40
CA MET A 24 -10.77 -3.51 -24.06
C MET A 24 -10.71 -3.34 -25.57
N ASP A 25 -9.98 -4.22 -26.25
CA ASP A 25 -9.84 -4.25 -27.72
C ASP A 25 -9.50 -2.89 -28.35
N GLY A 26 -8.62 -2.12 -27.69
CA GLY A 26 -8.18 -0.80 -28.15
C GLY A 26 -9.15 0.34 -27.84
N HIS A 27 -10.27 0.07 -27.19
CA HIS A 27 -11.25 1.06 -26.77
C HIS A 27 -11.21 1.24 -25.25
N ILE A 28 -11.49 2.46 -24.79
CA ILE A 28 -11.72 2.73 -23.37
C ILE A 28 -13.22 2.68 -23.13
N ILE A 29 -13.65 1.81 -22.21
CA ILE A 29 -15.07 1.62 -21.86
C ILE A 29 -15.28 1.78 -20.36
N ASP A 30 -16.48 2.17 -19.95
CA ASP A 30 -16.92 2.04 -18.56
C ASP A 30 -17.32 0.59 -18.23
N HIS A 31 -17.76 0.36 -17.00
CA HIS A 31 -18.18 -0.96 -16.52
C HIS A 31 -19.51 -1.46 -17.13
N GLN A 32 -20.25 -0.60 -17.85
CA GLN A 32 -21.39 -1.01 -18.68
C GLN A 32 -20.98 -1.33 -20.13
N GLY A 33 -19.70 -1.16 -20.50
CA GLY A 33 -19.23 -1.33 -21.86
C GLY A 33 -19.49 -0.11 -22.76
N LYS A 34 -19.90 1.03 -22.19
CA LYS A 34 -20.09 2.27 -22.96
C LYS A 34 -18.72 2.88 -23.27
N PRO A 35 -18.43 3.24 -24.53
CA PRO A 35 -17.20 3.93 -24.88
C PRO A 35 -17.05 5.27 -24.16
N LEU A 36 -15.83 5.54 -23.71
CA LEU A 36 -15.43 6.80 -23.11
C LEU A 36 -14.65 7.65 -24.12
N THR A 37 -14.99 8.93 -24.21
CA THR A 37 -14.22 9.90 -24.99
C THR A 37 -12.99 10.31 -24.22
N VAL A 38 -11.82 10.01 -24.78
CA VAL A 38 -10.51 10.43 -24.26
C VAL A 38 -9.91 11.42 -25.24
N THR A 39 -9.47 12.57 -24.75
CA THR A 39 -8.80 13.60 -25.56
C THR A 39 -7.31 13.64 -25.24
N ALA A 40 -6.53 14.42 -25.99
CA ALA A 40 -5.09 14.54 -25.76
C ALA A 40 -4.78 15.19 -24.39
N GLU A 41 -5.73 15.93 -23.83
CA GLU A 41 -5.64 16.62 -22.54
C GLU A 41 -6.07 15.74 -21.36
N THR A 42 -6.59 14.53 -21.62
CA THR A 42 -7.05 13.63 -20.56
C THR A 42 -5.86 13.11 -19.75
N GLN A 43 -5.85 13.42 -18.46
CA GLN A 43 -4.89 12.83 -17.52
C GLN A 43 -5.34 11.42 -17.15
N VAL A 44 -4.40 10.47 -17.15
CA VAL A 44 -4.67 9.07 -16.83
C VAL A 44 -3.90 8.71 -15.57
N THR A 45 -4.62 8.24 -14.56
CA THR A 45 -4.06 7.76 -13.30
C THR A 45 -4.57 6.36 -12.99
N LEU A 46 -3.81 5.60 -12.20
CA LEU A 46 -4.26 4.28 -11.77
C LEU A 46 -5.46 4.45 -10.85
N TRP A 47 -6.53 3.70 -11.13
CA TRP A 47 -7.71 3.71 -10.27
C TRP A 47 -7.43 3.06 -8.90
N HIS A 48 -8.00 3.63 -7.84
CA HIS A 48 -7.86 3.14 -6.46
C HIS A 48 -9.22 3.11 -5.76
N PRO A 49 -9.61 2.00 -5.09
CA PRO A 49 -10.94 1.87 -4.46
C PRO A 49 -11.20 2.81 -3.28
N MET A 50 -10.20 3.54 -2.81
CA MET A 50 -10.31 4.40 -1.62
C MET A 50 -11.18 5.63 -1.89
N LYS A 51 -11.18 6.10 -3.14
CA LYS A 51 -11.93 7.30 -3.56
C LYS A 51 -13.31 6.95 -4.13
N GLU A 52 -13.79 5.73 -3.88
CA GLU A 52 -14.91 5.16 -4.63
C GLU A 52 -16.02 4.66 -3.73
N SER A 53 -17.25 4.75 -4.25
CA SER A 53 -18.40 4.19 -3.55
C SER A 53 -18.36 2.66 -3.59
N VAL A 54 -18.96 2.02 -2.58
CA VAL A 54 -19.14 0.56 -2.54
C VAL A 54 -19.88 0.05 -3.78
N LYS A 55 -20.83 0.84 -4.30
CA LYS A 55 -21.57 0.54 -5.52
C LYS A 55 -20.62 0.47 -6.72
N THR A 56 -19.81 1.50 -6.92
CA THR A 56 -18.83 1.58 -8.02
C THR A 56 -17.83 0.44 -7.97
N ILE A 57 -17.31 0.10 -6.78
CA ILE A 57 -16.40 -1.04 -6.61
C ILE A 57 -17.08 -2.36 -6.99
N ARG A 58 -18.35 -2.56 -6.57
CA ARG A 58 -19.12 -3.76 -6.89
C ARG A 58 -19.37 -3.89 -8.38
N GLU A 59 -19.71 -2.79 -9.04
CA GLU A 59 -19.94 -2.71 -10.48
C GLU A 59 -18.69 -3.13 -11.26
N TRP A 60 -17.53 -2.57 -10.92
CA TRP A 60 -16.24 -2.96 -11.51
C TRP A 60 -15.85 -4.41 -11.22
N ARG A 61 -16.12 -4.90 -10.00
CA ARG A 61 -15.88 -6.32 -9.67
C ARG A 61 -16.74 -7.24 -10.53
N SER A 62 -18.01 -6.89 -10.74
CA SER A 62 -18.92 -7.65 -11.59
C SER A 62 -18.44 -7.65 -13.04
N PHE A 63 -18.01 -6.50 -13.55
CA PHE A 63 -17.43 -6.37 -14.89
C PHE A 63 -16.22 -7.28 -15.07
N LEU A 64 -15.22 -7.21 -14.18
CA LEU A 64 -14.02 -8.04 -14.27
C LEU A 64 -14.34 -9.54 -14.22
N SER A 65 -15.29 -9.94 -13.36
CA SER A 65 -15.75 -11.33 -13.27
C SER A 65 -16.44 -11.80 -14.55
N GLN A 66 -17.37 -11.01 -15.08
CA GLN A 66 -18.10 -11.32 -16.32
C GLN A 66 -17.15 -11.49 -17.51
N HIS A 67 -16.10 -10.67 -17.57
CA HIS A 67 -15.10 -10.72 -18.63
C HIS A 67 -13.91 -11.65 -18.33
N GLN A 68 -13.96 -12.42 -17.23
CA GLN A 68 -12.91 -13.35 -16.79
C GLN A 68 -11.52 -12.69 -16.70
N VAL A 69 -11.50 -11.43 -16.26
CA VAL A 69 -10.28 -10.64 -16.13
C VAL A 69 -9.68 -10.86 -14.76
N GLU A 70 -8.60 -11.62 -14.71
CA GLU A 70 -7.73 -11.65 -13.54
C GLU A 70 -6.86 -10.38 -13.53
N GLN A 71 -6.81 -9.64 -12.43
CA GLN A 71 -5.93 -8.48 -12.33
C GLN A 71 -4.50 -8.90 -11.94
N PRO A 72 -3.45 -8.23 -12.44
CA PRO A 72 -2.06 -8.58 -12.11
C PRO A 72 -1.72 -8.35 -10.63
N PHE A 73 -2.52 -7.57 -9.92
CA PHE A 73 -2.52 -7.40 -8.47
C PHE A 73 -3.94 -7.04 -8.01
N GLN A 74 -4.23 -7.19 -6.72
CA GLN A 74 -5.52 -6.76 -6.16
C GLN A 74 -5.67 -5.24 -6.32
N GLN A 75 -6.44 -4.83 -7.31
CA GLN A 75 -6.80 -3.43 -7.53
C GLN A 75 -8.27 -3.21 -7.13
N VAL A 76 -9.23 -3.95 -7.72
CA VAL A 76 -10.66 -3.85 -7.37
C VAL A 76 -10.95 -4.34 -5.95
N ASP A 77 -10.25 -5.40 -5.53
CA ASP A 77 -10.34 -6.00 -4.20
C ASP A 77 -9.22 -5.54 -3.28
N ARG A 78 -8.64 -4.36 -3.57
CA ARG A 78 -7.58 -3.80 -2.74
C ARG A 78 -8.16 -3.41 -1.39
N ALA A 79 -7.65 -4.03 -0.33
CA ALA A 79 -7.96 -3.64 1.04
C ALA A 79 -7.57 -2.18 1.28
N VAL A 80 -8.47 -1.43 1.92
CA VAL A 80 -8.28 -0.02 2.27
C VAL A 80 -8.13 0.09 3.78
N TYR A 81 -7.10 0.81 4.24
CA TYR A 81 -6.83 1.03 5.66
C TYR A 81 -6.84 2.52 5.98
N THR A 82 -7.45 2.87 7.11
CA THR A 82 -7.42 4.21 7.71
C THR A 82 -6.90 4.12 9.13
N PRO A 83 -6.24 5.15 9.69
CA PRO A 83 -5.87 5.17 11.10
C PRO A 83 -7.07 4.91 12.00
N ASN A 84 -6.88 4.14 13.08
CA ASN A 84 -7.90 3.90 14.10
C ASN A 84 -7.83 4.95 15.22
N SER A 85 -8.74 4.90 16.20
CA SER A 85 -8.80 5.87 17.30
C SER A 85 -7.51 5.94 18.12
N ASP A 86 -6.89 4.78 18.38
CA ASP A 86 -5.72 4.66 19.24
C ASP A 86 -4.49 5.24 18.52
N GLU A 87 -4.34 4.93 17.24
CA GLU A 87 -3.30 5.50 16.36
C GLU A 87 -3.44 7.02 16.21
N LEU A 88 -4.67 7.53 16.11
CA LEU A 88 -4.92 8.97 16.08
C LEU A 88 -4.60 9.64 17.41
N SER A 89 -4.78 8.93 18.52
CA SER A 89 -4.44 9.41 19.87
C SER A 89 -2.92 9.41 20.09
N ASP A 90 -2.22 8.37 19.65
CA ASP A 90 -0.75 8.26 19.65
C ASP A 90 -0.08 9.26 18.67
N CYS A 91 -0.86 9.74 17.69
CA CYS A 91 -0.56 10.80 16.74
C CYS A 91 0.54 10.50 15.70
N TYR A 92 1.69 9.95 16.08
CA TYR A 92 2.88 9.89 15.20
C TYR A 92 3.26 8.49 14.71
N TYR A 93 2.69 7.45 15.29
CA TYR A 93 3.07 6.08 14.97
C TYR A 93 1.89 5.12 14.98
N SER A 94 2.05 4.01 14.26
CA SER A 94 1.14 2.88 14.28
C SER A 94 1.85 1.66 14.86
N THR A 95 1.19 0.97 15.78
CA THR A 95 1.66 -0.27 16.41
C THR A 95 0.98 -1.52 15.82
N ARG A 96 0.27 -1.42 14.69
CA ARG A 96 -0.49 -2.52 14.06
C ARG A 96 0.32 -3.81 13.87
N PHE A 97 1.60 -3.64 13.60
CA PHE A 97 2.51 -4.75 13.34
C PHE A 97 3.51 -4.98 14.46
N ALA A 98 3.35 -4.33 15.62
CA ALA A 98 4.26 -4.50 16.73
C ALA A 98 4.20 -5.93 17.31
N SER A 99 5.30 -6.37 17.92
CA SER A 99 5.43 -7.64 18.67
C SER A 99 5.24 -8.91 17.83
N HIS A 100 5.40 -8.85 16.51
CA HIS A 100 5.47 -10.05 15.67
C HIS A 100 6.89 -10.59 15.67
N VAL A 101 7.02 -11.90 15.86
CA VAL A 101 8.31 -12.61 15.72
C VAL A 101 8.42 -13.10 14.29
N LEU A 102 9.45 -12.65 13.59
CA LEU A 102 9.68 -12.99 12.20
C LEU A 102 11.02 -13.70 12.04
N ASN A 103 11.11 -14.58 11.05
CA ASN A 103 12.40 -15.13 10.66
C ASN A 103 13.27 -14.00 10.07
N ARG A 104 14.47 -13.82 10.62
CA ARG A 104 15.38 -12.71 10.28
C ARG A 104 15.77 -12.69 8.80
N LEU A 105 16.07 -13.85 8.20
CA LEU A 105 16.45 -13.93 6.79
C LEU A 105 15.26 -13.62 5.87
N LYS A 106 14.09 -14.21 6.15
CA LYS A 106 12.87 -13.92 5.38
C LYS A 106 12.47 -12.46 5.49
N PHE A 107 12.57 -11.86 6.67
CA PHE A 107 12.31 -10.44 6.89
C PHE A 107 13.19 -9.55 6.01
N LYS A 108 14.52 -9.73 6.08
CA LYS A 108 15.49 -8.99 5.25
C LYS A 108 15.19 -9.13 3.76
N HIS A 109 14.88 -10.35 3.32
CA HIS A 109 14.57 -10.63 1.91
C HIS A 109 13.28 -9.95 1.47
N ALA A 110 12.19 -10.09 2.24
CA ALA A 110 10.89 -9.53 1.91
C ALA A 110 10.90 -8.00 1.86
N ILE A 111 11.70 -7.33 2.70
CA ILE A 111 11.92 -5.88 2.64
C ILE A 111 12.56 -5.48 1.30
N THR A 112 13.71 -6.09 0.98
CA THR A 112 14.49 -5.70 -0.21
C THR A 112 13.76 -6.01 -1.52
N GLN A 113 13.01 -7.11 -1.59
CA GLN A 113 12.18 -7.45 -2.76
C GLN A 113 11.08 -6.42 -3.06
N ARG A 114 10.67 -5.64 -2.05
CA ARG A 114 9.58 -4.66 -2.15
C ARG A 114 10.09 -3.23 -2.29
N GLY A 115 11.39 -3.06 -2.53
CA GLY A 115 12.00 -1.74 -2.78
C GLY A 115 12.28 -0.93 -1.51
N TRP A 116 12.13 -1.52 -0.33
CA TRP A 116 12.52 -0.88 0.92
C TRP A 116 14.03 -1.00 1.14
N THR A 117 14.62 0.06 1.68
CA THR A 117 16.02 0.06 2.10
C THR A 117 16.11 -0.37 3.55
N LEU A 118 16.98 -1.33 3.85
CA LEU A 118 17.24 -1.77 5.21
C LEU A 118 18.47 -1.07 5.79
N ARG A 119 18.27 -0.11 6.70
CA ARG A 119 19.37 0.43 7.50
C ARG A 119 19.62 -0.50 8.69
N GLN A 120 20.85 -0.98 8.82
CA GLN A 120 21.31 -1.75 9.98
C GLN A 120 22.22 -0.87 10.85
N LYS A 121 21.95 -0.89 12.16
CA LYS A 121 22.81 -0.39 13.25
C LYS A 121 23.06 1.13 13.35
N ALA A 122 22.68 1.66 14.51
CA ALA A 122 23.48 2.59 15.32
C ALA A 122 23.49 2.01 16.75
N GLU A 123 24.55 2.21 17.54
CA GLU A 123 24.52 1.81 18.96
C GLU A 123 23.43 2.60 19.68
N HIS A 124 22.59 1.92 20.47
CA HIS A 124 21.40 2.47 21.18
C HIS A 124 20.18 2.79 20.30
N ASN A 125 20.03 2.15 19.14
CA ASN A 125 18.86 2.30 18.27
C ASN A 125 18.35 0.92 17.79
N TRP A 126 17.13 0.85 17.24
CA TRP A 126 16.58 -0.40 16.68
C TRP A 126 17.58 -1.06 15.72
N SER A 127 17.79 -2.38 15.87
CA SER A 127 18.72 -3.14 15.03
C SER A 127 18.40 -3.05 13.54
N TYR A 128 17.12 -2.93 13.20
CA TYR A 128 16.61 -2.91 11.84
C TYR A 128 15.63 -1.75 11.64
N VAL A 129 15.97 -0.86 10.70
CA VAL A 129 15.07 0.23 10.28
C VAL A 129 14.84 0.15 8.77
N PRO A 130 13.93 -0.72 8.30
CA PRO A 130 13.38 -0.62 6.96
C PRO A 130 12.80 0.77 6.73
N HIS A 131 13.15 1.39 5.61
CA HIS A 131 12.54 2.64 5.19
C HIS A 131 12.35 2.72 3.68
N ILE A 132 11.38 3.52 3.27
CA ILE A 132 11.13 3.86 1.87
C ILE A 132 10.78 5.34 1.76
N THR A 133 11.22 5.98 0.68
CA THR A 133 10.88 7.37 0.37
C THR A 133 9.93 7.40 -0.81
N LEU A 134 8.76 7.98 -0.59
CA LEU A 134 7.73 8.24 -1.58
C LEU A 134 7.97 9.64 -2.14
N ALA A 135 8.83 9.74 -3.16
CA ALA A 135 9.34 11.01 -3.68
C ALA A 135 8.23 12.00 -4.08
N ASP A 136 7.18 11.52 -4.76
CA ASP A 136 6.04 12.35 -5.20
C ASP A 136 5.27 13.00 -4.04
N TRP A 137 5.40 12.45 -2.83
CA TRP A 137 4.73 12.94 -1.63
C TRP A 137 5.68 13.64 -0.66
N ASP A 138 6.99 13.59 -0.93
CA ASP A 138 8.04 13.97 0.03
C ASP A 138 7.83 13.31 1.41
N ILE A 139 7.44 12.04 1.41
CA ILE A 139 7.20 11.25 2.63
C ILE A 139 8.22 10.12 2.72
N ARG A 140 8.93 10.03 3.85
CA ARG A 140 9.67 8.85 4.24
C ARG A 140 8.86 8.05 5.25
N VAL A 141 8.77 6.74 5.05
CA VAL A 141 8.14 5.82 5.99
C VAL A 141 9.23 4.98 6.62
N ASN A 142 9.25 4.87 7.94
CA ASN A 142 10.11 3.91 8.62
C ASN A 142 9.25 2.83 9.28
N PHE A 143 9.76 1.60 9.22
CA PHE A 143 9.31 0.51 10.06
C PHE A 143 10.45 0.11 10.99
N PHE A 144 10.14 -0.39 12.18
CA PHE A 144 11.14 -0.70 13.18
C PHE A 144 11.06 -2.17 13.60
N ALA A 145 12.22 -2.79 13.76
CA ALA A 145 12.35 -4.12 14.32
C ALA A 145 13.67 -4.25 15.06
N ASP A 146 13.71 -5.12 16.06
CA ASP A 146 14.91 -5.44 16.81
C ASP A 146 15.24 -6.93 16.73
N THR A 147 16.49 -7.27 17.06
CA THR A 147 16.91 -8.66 17.22
C THR A 147 16.22 -9.23 18.45
N LYS A 148 15.52 -10.35 18.30
CA LYS A 148 14.94 -11.09 19.44
C LYS A 148 15.86 -12.23 19.85
N GLU A 149 16.20 -13.08 18.88
CA GLU A 149 17.15 -14.19 19.01
C GLU A 149 18.05 -14.23 17.76
N GLU A 150 18.97 -15.21 17.68
CA GLU A 150 19.94 -15.32 16.59
C GLU A 150 19.28 -15.26 15.19
N ASP A 151 18.15 -15.96 15.00
CA ASP A 151 17.46 -16.06 13.72
C ASP A 151 16.08 -15.41 13.68
N THR A 152 15.73 -14.65 14.72
CA THR A 152 14.44 -13.97 14.79
C THR A 152 14.56 -12.48 15.06
N VAL A 153 13.63 -11.73 14.49
CA VAL A 153 13.43 -10.31 14.81
C VAL A 153 12.07 -10.14 15.47
N VAL A 154 11.95 -9.14 16.34
CA VAL A 154 10.67 -8.67 16.86
C VAL A 154 10.36 -7.32 16.23
N THR A 155 9.19 -7.21 15.60
CA THR A 155 8.73 -5.95 15.02
C THR A 155 8.21 -4.98 16.07
N ASP A 156 8.20 -3.70 15.74
CA ASP A 156 7.71 -2.63 16.60
C ASP A 156 6.78 -1.70 15.82
N LEU A 157 6.87 -0.38 16.03
CA LEU A 157 6.05 0.62 15.38
C LEU A 157 6.45 0.90 13.93
N LEU A 158 5.59 1.64 13.22
CA LEU A 158 5.94 2.40 12.01
C LEU A 158 5.60 3.88 12.19
N ASN A 159 6.31 4.75 11.48
CA ASN A 159 6.04 6.18 11.47
C ASN A 159 6.34 6.81 10.11
N PHE A 160 5.89 8.05 9.96
CA PHE A 160 6.00 8.84 8.74
C PHE A 160 6.81 10.10 9.03
N TYR A 161 7.59 10.55 8.06
CA TYR A 161 8.34 11.79 8.11
C TYR A 161 8.11 12.57 6.81
N ARG A 162 8.10 13.90 6.91
CA ARG A 162 8.13 14.82 5.76
C ARG A 162 9.19 15.88 6.04
N GLN A 163 10.06 16.15 5.08
CA GLN A 163 11.17 17.12 5.24
C GLN A 163 12.07 16.86 6.46
N GLY A 164 12.18 15.59 6.89
CA GLY A 164 12.97 15.20 8.06
C GLY A 164 12.23 15.24 9.40
N GLU A 165 11.04 15.84 9.45
CA GLU A 165 10.23 15.97 10.67
C GLU A 165 9.16 14.87 10.77
N PRO A 166 8.82 14.37 11.98
CA PRO A 166 7.73 13.42 12.17
C PRO A 166 6.40 13.98 11.63
N LEU A 167 5.72 13.20 10.80
CA LEU A 167 4.43 13.56 10.21
C LEU A 167 3.30 12.91 11.02
N PRO A 168 2.36 13.68 11.61
CA PRO A 168 1.20 13.13 12.28
C PRO A 168 0.36 12.24 11.35
N LEU A 169 -0.17 11.12 11.86
CA LEU A 169 -0.95 10.15 11.08
C LEU A 169 -2.21 10.76 10.46
N HIS A 170 -2.80 11.80 11.08
CA HIS A 170 -3.95 12.50 10.52
C HIS A 170 -3.59 13.44 9.35
N GLU A 171 -2.30 13.77 9.18
CA GLU A 171 -1.78 14.56 8.04
C GLU A 171 -1.20 13.67 6.92
N VAL A 172 -1.03 12.37 7.18
CA VAL A 172 -0.61 11.42 6.15
C VAL A 172 -1.72 11.29 5.10
N PRO A 173 -1.41 11.46 3.80
CA PRO A 173 -2.39 11.23 2.75
C PRO A 173 -3.03 9.85 2.89
N PRO A 174 -4.37 9.72 2.91
CA PRO A 174 -5.03 8.45 3.22
C PRO A 174 -4.54 7.28 2.35
N VAL A 175 -4.33 7.52 1.05
CA VAL A 175 -3.83 6.49 0.13
C VAL A 175 -2.43 6.02 0.49
N VAL A 176 -1.55 6.95 0.93
CA VAL A 176 -0.20 6.62 1.39
C VAL A 176 -0.27 5.76 2.64
N PHE A 177 -1.07 6.15 3.64
CA PHE A 177 -1.24 5.34 4.85
C PHE A 177 -1.73 3.93 4.50
N SER A 178 -2.80 3.84 3.71
CA SER A 178 -3.39 2.56 3.32
C SER A 178 -2.40 1.64 2.62
N GLU A 179 -1.68 2.17 1.63
CA GLU A 179 -0.72 1.38 0.87
C GLU A 179 0.49 0.97 1.70
N MET A 180 0.95 1.80 2.63
CA MET A 180 2.05 1.45 3.52
C MET A 180 1.65 0.38 4.54
N ILE A 181 0.45 0.46 5.12
CA ILE A 181 -0.07 -0.61 5.98
C ILE A 181 -0.19 -1.92 5.20
N ARG A 182 -0.70 -1.88 3.97
CA ARG A 182 -0.80 -3.06 3.11
C ARG A 182 0.56 -3.67 2.80
N ASP A 183 1.53 -2.83 2.42
CA ASP A 183 2.85 -3.28 2.01
C ASP A 183 3.65 -3.90 3.17
N ILE A 184 3.59 -3.27 4.36
CA ILE A 184 4.16 -3.79 5.60
C ILE A 184 3.49 -5.10 6.00
N GLY A 185 2.15 -5.16 5.96
CA GLY A 185 1.40 -6.38 6.26
C GLY A 185 1.85 -7.56 5.39
N LEU A 186 2.09 -7.34 4.10
CA LEU A 186 2.52 -8.40 3.18
C LEU A 186 3.90 -8.99 3.56
N PHE A 187 4.89 -8.16 3.88
CA PHE A 187 6.20 -8.71 4.27
C PHE A 187 6.21 -9.25 5.70
N VAL A 188 5.41 -8.71 6.63
CA VAL A 188 5.21 -9.30 7.97
C VAL A 188 4.61 -10.70 7.84
N THR A 189 3.56 -10.88 7.03
CA THR A 189 2.96 -12.20 6.77
C THR A 189 3.94 -13.16 6.09
N THR A 190 4.72 -12.68 5.10
CA THR A 190 5.69 -13.51 4.37
C THR A 190 6.87 -13.95 5.25
N ALA A 191 7.32 -13.07 6.15
CA ALA A 191 8.45 -13.30 7.03
C ALA A 191 8.08 -13.97 8.36
N GLY A 192 6.80 -14.00 8.70
CA GLY A 192 6.28 -14.55 9.95
C GLY A 192 6.76 -15.97 10.24
N THR A 193 7.15 -16.18 11.49
CA THR A 193 7.11 -17.51 12.12
C THR A 193 5.76 -17.66 12.80
N THR A 194 5.23 -18.87 12.93
CA THR A 194 3.86 -19.18 13.40
C THR A 194 3.52 -18.73 14.84
N GLU A 195 4.34 -17.90 15.48
CA GLU A 195 4.26 -17.55 16.90
C GLU A 195 4.14 -16.03 17.11
N LEU A 196 3.05 -15.61 17.75
CA LEU A 196 2.85 -14.25 18.25
C LEU A 196 3.54 -14.12 19.62
N HIS A 197 4.37 -13.09 19.81
CA HIS A 197 4.93 -12.81 21.13
C HIS A 197 3.96 -11.95 21.93
N LYS A 198 3.47 -12.47 23.05
CA LYS A 198 2.73 -11.66 24.03
C LYS A 198 3.75 -10.81 24.81
N ARG A 199 3.61 -9.48 24.77
CA ARG A 199 4.32 -8.62 25.72
C ARG A 199 3.88 -9.02 27.15
N PRO A 200 4.82 -9.10 28.12
CA PRO A 200 4.46 -9.28 29.53
C PRO A 200 3.65 -8.11 30.07
#